data_AF-A0A9D5NJ29-F1
#
_entry.id   AF-A0A9D5NJ29-F1
#
_cell.length_a   1.000
_cell.length_b   1.000
_cell.length_c   1.000
_cell.angle_alpha   90.00
_cell.angle_beta   90.00
_cell.angle_gamma   90.00
#
_symmetry.space_group_name_H-M   'P 1'
#
loop_
_entity.id
_entity.type
_entity.pdbx_description
1 polymer ?
#
loop_
_entity_poly.entity_id
_entity_poly.type
_entity_poly.pdbx_seq_one_letter_code
_entity_poly.pdbx_strand_id
1 'polypeptide(L)'
;MNRLLKYILLSIIVLIPYKVNATCSNNFKQQIYSSTNNISINYNLIDEEKLSDNDKLLNNRFKVTISGLTEDIIIEDDSLHEQYSIKKDESNPIPEGASLKFYYFYNGEQCEPYLIKTKVINIPYYNEFWNDEICENLTDFKYCKKTTSIKVDYDFLKKEVDKYKKKIENNNGIEIIDSENNIFNYKLLFIIVPILIVVITGIVVLIIKKKKRGKVL
;
A
#
# COMPACT_ATOMS: atom_id res chain seq x y z
N MET A 1 41.95 -39.45 -35.57
CA MET A 1 41.54 -38.03 -35.58
C MET A 1 42.80 -37.16 -35.58
N ASN A 2 43.11 -36.52 -36.71
CA ASN A 2 44.35 -35.73 -36.88
C ASN A 2 44.44 -34.65 -35.80
N ARG A 3 45.64 -34.43 -35.24
CA ARG A 3 45.88 -33.42 -34.19
C ARG A 3 45.36 -32.03 -34.59
N LEU A 4 45.49 -31.69 -35.89
CA LEU A 4 44.91 -30.49 -36.50
C LEU A 4 43.38 -30.37 -36.34
N LEU A 5 42.64 -31.47 -36.51
CA LEU A 5 41.18 -31.46 -36.37
C LEU A 5 40.75 -31.15 -34.92
N LYS A 6 41.53 -31.61 -33.93
CA LYS A 6 41.29 -31.31 -32.51
C LYS A 6 41.48 -29.82 -32.19
N TYR A 7 42.52 -29.19 -32.76
CA TYR A 7 42.77 -27.75 -32.55
C TYR A 7 41.72 -26.87 -33.22
N ILE A 8 41.24 -27.26 -34.40
CA ILE A 8 40.15 -26.54 -35.10
C ILE A 8 38.86 -26.62 -34.27
N LEU A 9 38.48 -27.81 -33.80
CA LEU A 9 37.31 -28.00 -32.92
C LEU A 9 37.42 -27.21 -31.60
N LEU A 10 38.61 -27.13 -31.00
CA LEU A 10 38.83 -26.36 -29.77
C LEU A 10 38.69 -24.84 -30.02
N SER A 11 39.14 -24.34 -31.17
CA SER A 11 39.03 -22.90 -31.50
C SER A 11 37.59 -22.46 -31.75
N ILE A 12 36.75 -23.35 -32.29
CA ILE A 12 35.33 -23.07 -32.57
C ILE A 12 34.55 -22.89 -31.26
N ILE A 13 34.92 -23.59 -30.18
CA ILE A 13 34.26 -23.46 -28.86
C ILE A 13 34.52 -22.08 -28.23
N VAL A 14 35.69 -21.47 -28.46
CA VAL A 14 36.04 -20.15 -27.91
C VAL A 14 35.35 -19.00 -28.66
N LEU A 15 34.94 -19.23 -29.91
CA LEU A 15 34.29 -18.23 -30.76
C LEU A 15 32.76 -18.19 -30.61
N ILE A 16 32.16 -19.05 -29.78
CA ILE A 16 30.72 -19.01 -29.51
C ILE A 16 30.46 -17.79 -28.60
N PRO A 17 29.72 -16.77 -29.06
CA PRO A 17 29.36 -15.65 -28.20
C PRO A 17 28.43 -16.15 -27.10
N TYR A 18 28.96 -16.32 -25.89
CA TYR A 18 28.13 -16.55 -24.72
C TYR A 18 27.30 -15.29 -24.47
N LYS A 19 26.00 -15.37 -24.77
CA LYS A 19 25.04 -14.39 -24.25
C LYS A 19 24.93 -14.63 -22.74
N VAL A 20 25.66 -13.84 -21.96
CA VAL A 20 25.46 -13.79 -20.51
C VAL A 20 24.20 -12.96 -20.31
N ASN A 21 23.06 -13.60 -20.12
CA ASN A 21 21.90 -12.91 -19.60
C ASN A 21 22.29 -12.44 -18.19
N ALA A 22 22.37 -11.13 -17.98
CA ALA A 22 22.59 -10.57 -16.65
C ALA A 22 21.37 -10.90 -15.79
N THR A 23 21.38 -12.06 -15.15
CA THR A 23 20.36 -12.45 -14.19
C THR A 23 20.47 -11.53 -12.99
N CYS A 24 19.49 -10.62 -12.92
CA CYS A 24 19.34 -9.66 -11.85
C CYS A 24 19.41 -10.34 -10.48
N SER A 25 20.37 -9.95 -9.63
CA SER A 25 20.57 -10.58 -8.33
C SER A 25 19.36 -10.36 -7.41
N ASN A 26 19.02 -11.33 -6.57
CA ASN A 26 17.92 -11.19 -5.62
C ASN A 26 18.12 -10.01 -4.66
N ASN A 27 19.38 -9.73 -4.28
CA ASN A 27 19.71 -8.58 -3.43
C ASN A 27 19.36 -7.25 -4.12
N PHE A 28 19.68 -7.14 -5.41
CA PHE A 28 19.32 -5.96 -6.17
C PHE A 28 17.80 -5.82 -6.33
N LYS A 29 17.09 -6.91 -6.65
CA LYS A 29 15.61 -6.88 -6.72
C LYS A 29 14.98 -6.45 -5.40
N GLN A 30 15.50 -6.91 -4.26
CA GLN A 30 15.06 -6.50 -2.93
C GLN A 30 15.33 -5.00 -2.66
N GLN A 31 16.48 -4.50 -3.10
CA GLN A 31 16.82 -3.09 -3.00
C GLN A 31 15.85 -2.21 -3.80
N ILE A 32 15.58 -2.57 -5.06
CA ILE A 32 14.60 -1.88 -5.91
C ILE A 32 13.19 -1.99 -5.32
N TYR A 33 12.80 -3.16 -4.81
CA TYR A 33 11.52 -3.31 -4.12
C TYR A 33 11.42 -2.35 -2.92
N SER A 34 12.48 -2.24 -2.11
CA SER A 34 12.49 -1.35 -0.95
C SER A 34 12.42 0.13 -1.34
N SER A 35 13.09 0.56 -2.42
CA SER A 35 13.03 1.95 -2.88
C SER A 35 11.62 2.38 -3.29
N THR A 36 10.81 1.44 -3.82
CA THR A 36 9.40 1.72 -4.17
C THR A 36 8.51 2.04 -2.95
N ASN A 37 8.98 1.87 -1.71
CA ASN A 37 8.23 2.25 -0.52
C ASN A 37 8.23 3.76 -0.27
N ASN A 38 9.18 4.49 -0.87
CA ASN A 38 9.21 5.95 -0.84
C ASN A 38 8.23 6.57 -1.85
N ILE A 39 7.67 5.75 -2.75
CA ILE A 39 6.70 6.20 -3.74
C ILE A 39 5.30 6.28 -3.09
N SER A 40 4.74 7.47 -3.04
CA SER A 40 3.36 7.69 -2.61
C SER A 40 2.44 7.88 -3.80
N ILE A 41 1.22 7.35 -3.70
CA ILE A 41 0.14 7.62 -4.65
C ILE A 41 -0.97 8.26 -3.84
N ASN A 42 -1.24 9.54 -4.11
CA ASN A 42 -2.23 10.35 -3.43
C ASN A 42 -3.31 10.75 -4.43
N TYR A 43 -4.51 11.05 -3.95
CA TYR A 43 -5.59 11.61 -4.76
C TYR A 43 -6.19 12.80 -4.05
N ASN A 44 -6.58 13.81 -4.81
CA ASN A 44 -7.28 14.99 -4.30
C ASN A 44 -8.50 15.28 -5.16
N LEU A 45 -9.56 15.79 -4.53
CA LEU A 45 -10.71 16.32 -5.26
C LEU A 45 -10.25 17.55 -6.06
N ILE A 46 -10.76 17.69 -7.28
CA ILE A 46 -10.46 18.87 -8.10
C ILE A 46 -11.40 19.99 -7.66
N ASP A 47 -10.86 21.06 -7.09
CA ASP A 47 -11.66 22.22 -6.68
C ASP A 47 -12.16 23.04 -7.90
N GLU A 48 -13.34 23.65 -7.73
CA GLU A 48 -14.27 24.16 -8.75
C GLU A 48 -13.72 25.25 -9.69
N GLU A 49 -12.63 25.94 -9.34
CA GLU A 49 -12.24 27.20 -10.01
C GLU A 49 -11.59 27.06 -11.40
N LYS A 50 -11.48 25.86 -11.98
CA LYS A 50 -10.68 25.65 -13.21
C LYS A 50 -11.42 25.19 -14.46
N LEU A 51 -12.75 25.10 -14.46
CA LEU A 51 -13.49 24.58 -15.62
C LEU A 51 -14.63 25.52 -16.06
N SER A 52 -14.24 26.61 -16.73
CA SER A 52 -15.04 27.26 -17.79
C SER A 52 -15.03 26.31 -18.99
N ASP A 53 -16.14 25.82 -19.55
CA ASP A 53 -16.99 26.60 -20.45
C ASP A 53 -18.39 25.98 -20.69
N ASN A 54 -18.84 24.97 -19.92
CA ASN A 54 -20.19 24.42 -20.08
C ASN A 54 -20.70 23.80 -18.77
N ASP A 55 -21.72 24.42 -18.18
CA ASP A 55 -22.47 24.07 -16.96
C ASP A 55 -22.58 22.56 -16.61
N LYS A 56 -21.51 21.99 -16.08
CA LYS A 56 -21.54 20.77 -15.27
C LYS A 56 -20.35 20.79 -14.31
N LEU A 57 -20.64 21.15 -13.06
CA LEU A 57 -19.73 21.05 -11.92
C LEU A 57 -19.04 19.67 -11.93
N LEU A 58 -17.72 19.67 -12.10
CA LEU A 58 -16.87 18.46 -12.07
C LEU A 58 -16.51 18.07 -10.63
N ASN A 59 -17.43 18.32 -9.69
CA ASN A 59 -17.26 18.13 -8.24
C ASN A 59 -17.11 16.65 -7.84
N ASN A 60 -17.20 15.75 -8.81
CA ASN A 60 -17.04 14.30 -8.65
C ASN A 60 -15.77 13.77 -9.33
N ARG A 61 -14.80 14.65 -9.60
CA ARG A 61 -13.52 14.27 -10.21
C ARG A 61 -12.36 14.40 -9.24
N PHE A 62 -11.45 13.44 -9.37
CA PHE A 62 -10.24 13.35 -8.58
C PHE A 62 -9.03 13.41 -9.48
N LYS A 63 -7.94 13.97 -8.97
CA LYS A 63 -6.63 13.94 -9.60
C LYS A 63 -5.70 13.09 -8.75
N VAL A 64 -5.06 12.11 -9.37
CA VAL A 64 -4.04 11.28 -8.73
C VAL A 64 -2.67 11.89 -8.98
N THR A 65 -1.85 11.94 -7.94
CA THR A 65 -0.46 12.39 -7.98
C THR A 65 0.44 11.31 -7.39
N ILE A 66 1.51 10.98 -8.11
CA ILE A 66 2.51 9.98 -7.73
C ILE A 66 3.81 10.69 -7.37
N SER A 67 4.19 10.67 -6.11
CA SER A 67 5.41 11.33 -5.63
C SER A 67 6.51 10.32 -5.31
N GLY A 68 7.77 10.73 -5.43
CA GLY A 68 8.94 9.90 -5.07
C GLY A 68 9.39 8.93 -6.16
N LEU A 69 8.97 9.14 -7.42
CA LEU A 69 9.45 8.37 -8.57
C LEU A 69 10.95 8.59 -8.81
N THR A 70 11.63 7.53 -9.24
CA THR A 70 13.05 7.54 -9.65
C THR A 70 13.16 7.18 -11.13
N GLU A 71 14.30 7.46 -11.78
CA GLU A 71 14.49 7.23 -13.22
C GLU A 71 14.30 5.76 -13.62
N ASP A 72 14.71 4.84 -12.75
CA ASP A 72 14.64 3.40 -12.98
C ASP A 72 13.24 2.79 -12.74
N ILE A 73 12.25 3.59 -12.33
CA ILE A 73 10.91 3.10 -11.99
C ILE A 73 9.87 3.79 -12.85
N ILE A 74 9.07 2.95 -13.50
CA ILE A 74 7.89 3.34 -14.25
C ILE A 74 6.67 2.77 -13.53
N ILE A 75 5.59 3.53 -13.49
CA ILE A 75 4.31 3.03 -13.01
C ILE A 75 3.30 3.05 -14.15
N GLU A 76 2.64 1.92 -14.39
CA GLU A 76 1.56 1.80 -15.35
C GLU A 76 0.23 1.65 -14.62
N ASP A 77 -0.77 2.43 -15.05
CA ASP A 77 -2.16 2.28 -14.65
C ASP A 77 -2.94 1.67 -15.81
N ASP A 78 -3.28 0.40 -15.64
CA ASP A 78 -4.03 -0.39 -16.63
C ASP A 78 -5.49 0.08 -16.75
N SER A 79 -6.04 0.73 -15.71
CA SER A 79 -7.42 1.24 -15.71
C SER A 79 -7.57 2.49 -16.58
N LEU A 80 -6.54 3.32 -16.65
CA LEU A 80 -6.52 4.55 -17.46
C LEU A 80 -5.68 4.42 -18.74
N HIS A 81 -4.97 3.31 -18.92
CA HIS A 81 -3.92 3.15 -19.93
C HIS A 81 -2.89 4.28 -19.87
N GLU A 82 -2.54 4.70 -18.65
CA GLU A 82 -1.60 5.78 -18.40
C GLU A 82 -0.30 5.26 -17.81
N GLN A 83 0.80 5.90 -18.21
CA GLN A 83 2.13 5.62 -17.69
C GLN A 83 2.65 6.85 -16.95
N TYR A 84 3.22 6.63 -15.78
CA TYR A 84 3.77 7.64 -14.90
C TYR A 84 5.28 7.46 -14.76
N SER A 85 5.97 8.60 -14.75
CA SER A 85 7.41 8.73 -14.59
C SER A 85 7.72 10.08 -13.94
N ILE A 86 8.99 10.39 -13.69
CA ILE A 86 9.38 11.72 -13.17
C ILE A 86 8.86 12.86 -14.05
N LYS A 87 8.66 12.63 -15.36
CA LYS A 87 8.16 13.65 -16.30
C LYS A 87 6.63 13.76 -16.36
N LYS A 88 5.93 12.76 -15.83
CA LYS A 88 4.47 12.69 -15.79
C LYS A 88 4.06 11.96 -14.52
N ASP A 89 3.83 12.73 -13.47
CA ASP A 89 3.52 12.25 -12.13
C ASP A 89 2.05 12.48 -11.74
N GLU A 90 1.26 13.04 -12.64
CA GLU A 90 -0.15 13.38 -12.43
C GLU A 90 -1.06 12.70 -13.47
N SER A 91 -2.24 12.28 -13.01
CA SER A 91 -3.27 11.69 -13.86
C SER A 91 -4.14 12.75 -14.53
N ASN A 92 -4.85 12.34 -15.58
CA ASN A 92 -6.05 13.06 -16.00
C ASN A 92 -7.16 12.96 -14.93
N PRO A 93 -8.20 13.84 -14.96
CA PRO A 93 -9.33 13.78 -14.04
C PRO A 93 -10.08 12.43 -14.07
N ILE A 94 -10.15 11.78 -12.92
CA ILE A 94 -10.70 10.44 -12.73
C ILE A 94 -12.10 10.56 -12.11
N PRO A 95 -13.11 9.79 -12.56
CA PRO A 95 -14.40 9.77 -11.91
C PRO A 95 -14.32 9.20 -10.49
N GLU A 96 -15.20 9.69 -9.62
CA GLU A 96 -15.45 9.12 -8.31
C GLU A 96 -15.76 7.62 -8.35
N GLY A 97 -15.44 6.90 -7.27
CA GLY A 97 -15.71 5.46 -7.17
C GLY A 97 -14.83 4.55 -8.04
N ALA A 98 -13.92 5.11 -8.85
CA ALA A 98 -13.00 4.33 -9.67
C ALA A 98 -12.04 3.49 -8.82
N SER A 99 -11.70 2.29 -9.29
CA SER A 99 -10.64 1.46 -8.72
C SER A 99 -9.48 1.41 -9.70
N LEU A 100 -8.31 1.87 -9.28
CA LEU A 100 -7.13 2.01 -10.14
C LEU A 100 -6.08 1.00 -9.70
N LYS A 101 -5.45 0.36 -10.69
CA LYS A 101 -4.44 -0.68 -10.47
C LYS A 101 -3.11 -0.26 -11.06
N PHE A 102 -2.17 0.06 -10.18
CA PHE A 102 -0.83 0.53 -10.51
C PHE A 102 0.17 -0.63 -10.48
N TYR A 103 0.90 -0.80 -11.58
CA TYR A 103 1.97 -1.76 -11.74
C TYR A 103 3.31 -1.04 -11.73
N TYR A 104 4.16 -1.39 -10.79
CA TYR A 104 5.49 -0.80 -10.63
C TYR A 104 6.47 -1.65 -11.42
N PHE A 105 7.04 -1.08 -12.47
CA PHE A 105 8.04 -1.73 -13.29
C PHE A 105 9.42 -1.13 -13.05
N TYR A 106 10.42 -2.01 -12.97
CA TYR A 106 11.80 -1.60 -13.10
C TYR A 106 12.13 -1.42 -14.58
N ASN A 107 12.79 -0.31 -14.94
CA ASN A 107 13.20 0.02 -16.30
C ASN A 107 14.61 0.65 -16.36
N GLY A 108 15.48 0.32 -15.41
CA GLY A 108 16.88 0.75 -15.44
C GLY A 108 17.78 -0.23 -16.23
N GLU A 109 19.03 0.15 -16.49
CA GLU A 109 19.95 -0.60 -17.34
C GLU A 109 20.51 -1.89 -16.69
N GLN A 110 20.46 -1.98 -15.36
CA GLN A 110 21.16 -3.03 -14.61
C GLN A 110 20.49 -4.41 -14.71
N CYS A 111 19.23 -4.47 -15.13
CA CYS A 111 18.45 -5.70 -15.25
C CYS A 111 17.45 -5.60 -16.40
N GLU A 112 17.03 -6.74 -16.97
CA GLU A 112 15.86 -6.76 -17.85
C GLU A 112 14.62 -6.20 -17.12
N PRO A 113 13.73 -5.46 -17.80
CA PRO A 113 12.53 -4.92 -17.18
C PRO A 113 11.69 -6.00 -16.51
N TYR A 114 11.19 -5.72 -15.31
CA TYR A 114 10.36 -6.66 -14.55
C TYR A 114 9.35 -5.95 -13.65
N LEU A 115 8.23 -6.63 -13.38
CA LEU A 115 7.24 -6.18 -12.42
C LEU A 115 7.78 -6.31 -10.99
N ILE A 116 7.85 -5.19 -10.29
CA ILE A 116 8.30 -5.11 -8.90
C ILE A 116 7.13 -5.43 -7.95
N LYS A 117 6.02 -4.68 -8.08
CA LYS A 117 4.82 -4.85 -7.25
C LYS A 117 3.58 -4.25 -7.93
N THR A 118 2.42 -4.55 -7.36
CA THR A 118 1.14 -3.97 -7.76
C THR A 118 0.48 -3.30 -6.56
N LYS A 119 -0.12 -2.13 -6.78
CA LYS A 119 -0.90 -1.40 -5.77
C LYS A 119 -2.27 -1.05 -6.33
N VAL A 120 -3.32 -1.30 -5.55
CA VAL A 120 -4.68 -0.90 -5.90
C VAL A 120 -5.07 0.26 -5.00
N ILE A 121 -5.67 1.30 -5.58
CA ILE A 121 -6.31 2.37 -4.82
C ILE A 121 -7.76 2.51 -5.27
N ASN A 122 -8.63 2.88 -4.34
CA ASN A 122 -10.03 3.16 -4.63
C ASN A 122 -10.26 4.66 -4.43
N ILE A 123 -10.73 5.30 -5.50
CA ILE A 123 -11.16 6.69 -5.47
C ILE A 123 -12.50 6.75 -4.73
N PRO A 124 -12.65 7.62 -3.72
CA PRO A 124 -13.89 7.72 -2.97
C PRO A 124 -15.00 8.36 -3.83
N TYR A 125 -16.21 8.33 -3.30
CA TYR A 125 -17.36 9.05 -3.84
C TYR A 125 -17.38 10.47 -3.27
N TYR A 126 -17.71 11.45 -4.10
CA TYR A 126 -18.07 12.78 -3.61
C TYR A 126 -19.48 12.73 -3.03
N ASN A 127 -19.65 13.32 -1.85
CA ASN A 127 -20.95 13.41 -1.20
C ASN A 127 -21.49 14.81 -1.40
N GLU A 128 -22.48 14.98 -2.25
CA GLU A 128 -23.10 16.29 -2.52
C GLU A 128 -23.83 16.88 -1.30
N PHE A 129 -24.23 16.05 -0.34
CA PHE A 129 -24.98 16.44 0.86
C PHE A 129 -24.10 16.71 2.08
N TRP A 130 -22.77 16.80 1.90
CA TRP A 130 -21.83 16.96 3.02
C TRP A 130 -22.07 18.24 3.84
N ASN A 131 -22.62 19.27 3.21
CA ASN A 131 -22.93 20.57 3.81
C ASN A 131 -24.44 20.79 4.02
N ASP A 132 -25.23 19.72 3.98
CA ASP A 132 -26.67 19.78 4.22
C ASP A 132 -26.96 19.97 5.73
N GLU A 133 -28.09 20.59 6.06
CA GLU A 133 -28.55 20.82 7.44
C GLU A 133 -28.64 19.51 8.23
N ILE A 134 -29.00 18.39 7.58
CA ILE A 134 -29.05 17.09 8.25
C ILE A 134 -27.67 16.65 8.78
N CYS A 135 -26.59 17.15 8.19
CA CYS A 135 -25.19 16.90 8.55
C CYS A 135 -24.59 17.98 9.45
N GLU A 136 -25.35 19.02 9.81
CA GLU A 136 -24.89 20.06 10.71
C GLU A 136 -24.50 19.46 12.07
N ASN A 137 -23.34 19.87 12.59
CA ASN A 137 -22.73 19.34 13.82
C ASN A 137 -22.40 17.83 13.80
N LEU A 138 -22.43 17.19 12.62
CA LEU A 138 -22.12 15.77 12.42
C LEU A 138 -20.92 15.56 11.48
N THR A 139 -19.95 16.47 11.48
CA THR A 139 -18.79 16.45 10.56
C THR A 139 -17.95 15.17 10.64
N ASP A 140 -17.93 14.51 11.80
CA ASP A 140 -17.21 13.25 11.99
C ASP A 140 -18.01 12.02 11.54
N PHE A 141 -19.32 12.15 11.34
CA PHE A 141 -20.15 11.06 10.87
C PHE A 141 -19.75 10.68 9.45
N LYS A 142 -19.47 9.39 9.23
CA LYS A 142 -18.85 8.88 8.00
C LYS A 142 -19.57 9.27 6.71
N TYR A 143 -20.88 9.51 6.75
CA TYR A 143 -21.68 9.89 5.58
C TYR A 143 -21.93 11.40 5.47
N CYS A 144 -21.45 12.21 6.41
CA CYS A 144 -21.47 13.67 6.36
C CYS A 144 -20.10 14.26 5.96
N LYS A 145 -19.14 13.41 5.61
CA LYS A 145 -17.84 13.84 5.07
C LYS A 145 -17.99 14.23 3.60
N LYS A 146 -17.13 15.15 3.12
CA LYS A 146 -17.05 15.58 1.71
C LYS A 146 -16.81 14.41 0.75
N THR A 147 -16.10 13.38 1.21
CA THR A 147 -15.86 12.14 0.46
C THR A 147 -16.25 10.92 1.28
N THR A 148 -16.85 9.93 0.63
CA THR A 148 -17.38 8.71 1.25
C THR A 148 -16.89 7.46 0.53
N SER A 149 -16.86 6.31 1.22
CA SER A 149 -16.45 5.04 0.60
C SER A 149 -17.53 4.42 -0.30
N ILE A 150 -18.75 4.93 -0.23
CA ILE A 150 -19.91 4.50 -1.02
C ILE A 150 -20.59 5.73 -1.61
N LYS A 151 -21.34 5.54 -2.69
CA LYS A 151 -22.26 6.56 -3.18
C LYS A 151 -23.39 6.73 -2.16
N VAL A 152 -23.58 7.96 -1.70
CA VAL A 152 -24.61 8.31 -0.71
C VAL A 152 -25.77 8.94 -1.45
N ASP A 153 -26.96 8.35 -1.30
CA ASP A 153 -28.21 8.99 -1.67
C ASP A 153 -28.85 9.68 -0.44
N TYR A 154 -29.70 10.67 -0.69
CA TYR A 154 -30.28 11.50 0.37
C TYR A 154 -31.15 10.71 1.36
N ASP A 155 -31.96 9.76 0.86
CA ASP A 155 -32.84 8.95 1.72
C ASP A 155 -32.04 8.02 2.63
N PHE A 156 -30.98 7.42 2.10
CA PHE A 156 -30.00 6.64 2.85
C PHE A 156 -29.31 7.50 3.90
N LEU A 157 -28.84 8.69 3.52
CA LEU A 157 -28.16 9.62 4.43
C LEU A 157 -29.08 9.99 5.60
N LYS A 158 -30.30 10.44 5.30
CA LYS A 158 -31.30 10.82 6.29
C LYS A 158 -31.58 9.67 7.27
N LYS A 159 -31.81 8.47 6.75
CA LYS A 159 -32.07 7.28 7.57
C LYS A 159 -30.90 6.95 8.51
N GLU A 160 -29.66 7.02 8.01
CA GLU A 160 -28.47 6.71 8.80
C GLU A 160 -28.14 7.82 9.81
N VAL A 161 -28.38 9.08 9.47
CA VAL A 161 -28.27 10.22 10.39
C VAL A 161 -29.29 10.12 11.52
N ASP A 162 -30.56 9.85 11.22
CA ASP A 162 -31.62 9.69 12.24
C ASP A 162 -31.30 8.55 13.19
N LYS A 163 -30.77 7.44 12.66
CA LYS A 163 -30.32 6.30 13.46
C LYS A 163 -29.13 6.67 14.34
N TYR A 164 -28.19 7.48 13.83
CA TYR A 164 -27.04 7.94 14.59
C TYR A 164 -27.44 8.90 15.72
N LYS A 165 -28.29 9.90 15.44
CA LYS A 165 -28.84 10.83 16.44
C LYS A 165 -29.57 10.09 17.56
N LYS A 166 -30.45 9.13 17.23
CA LYS A 166 -31.12 8.27 18.22
C LYS A 166 -30.15 7.46 19.07
N LYS A 167 -29.04 6.99 18.49
CA LYS A 167 -28.01 6.27 19.25
C LYS A 167 -27.30 7.18 20.24
N ILE A 168 -26.99 8.42 19.85
CA ILE A 168 -26.41 9.42 20.75
C ILE A 168 -27.40 9.76 21.87
N GLU A 169 -28.66 10.04 21.53
CA GLU A 169 -29.71 10.36 22.52
C GLU A 169 -29.94 9.24 23.54
N ASN A 170 -30.01 7.99 23.08
CA ASN A 170 -30.15 6.83 23.97
C ASN A 170 -28.91 6.59 24.83
N ASN A 171 -27.73 6.97 24.34
CA ASN A 171 -26.49 6.90 25.11
C ASN A 171 -26.34 8.09 26.07
N ASN A 172 -26.96 9.24 25.83
CA ASN A 172 -26.93 10.40 26.73
C ASN A 172 -27.73 10.20 28.03
N GLY A 173 -28.43 9.07 28.18
CA GLY A 173 -28.99 8.59 29.45
C GLY A 173 -28.03 7.72 30.28
N ILE A 174 -26.83 7.48 29.79
CA ILE A 174 -25.76 6.76 30.49
C ILE A 174 -24.53 7.66 30.36
N GLU A 175 -24.03 8.18 31.48
CA GLU A 175 -22.70 8.81 31.52
C GLU A 175 -21.74 7.96 30.68
N ILE A 176 -21.21 8.56 29.62
CA ILE A 176 -20.11 7.98 28.87
C ILE A 176 -18.94 8.00 29.84
N ILE A 177 -18.80 6.92 30.61
CA ILE A 177 -17.50 6.53 31.14
C ILE A 177 -16.63 6.45 29.88
N ASP A 178 -15.66 7.35 29.79
CA ASP A 178 -14.52 7.22 28.89
C ASP A 178 -13.94 5.83 29.09
N SER A 179 -14.38 4.89 28.26
CA SER A 179 -13.68 3.64 28.01
C SER A 179 -12.60 3.94 26.97
N GLU A 180 -11.71 4.88 27.31
CA GLU A 180 -10.30 4.64 27.01
C GLU A 180 -9.92 3.28 27.60
N ASN A 181 -9.07 2.55 26.86
CA ASN A 181 -8.43 1.29 27.25
C ASN A 181 -9.16 0.01 26.86
N ASN A 182 -9.20 -0.24 25.55
CA ASN A 182 -8.97 -1.60 25.05
C ASN A 182 -7.99 -1.60 23.86
N ILE A 183 -6.91 -0.83 23.97
CA ILE A 183 -5.68 -1.15 23.26
C ILE A 183 -5.11 -2.36 23.98
N PHE A 184 -5.37 -3.56 23.43
CA PHE A 184 -4.58 -4.74 23.74
C PHE A 184 -3.10 -4.34 23.74
N ASN A 185 -2.46 -4.42 24.91
CA ASN A 185 -1.10 -3.99 25.16
C ASN A 185 -0.08 -4.88 24.41
N TYR A 186 0.01 -4.71 23.09
CA TYR A 186 1.03 -5.35 22.24
C TYR A 186 2.46 -5.01 22.72
N LYS A 187 2.64 -3.87 23.37
CA LYS A 187 3.90 -3.46 24.03
C LYS A 187 4.25 -4.31 25.25
N LEU A 188 3.28 -4.75 26.06
CA LEU A 188 3.54 -5.67 27.19
C LEU A 188 3.89 -7.07 26.68
N LEU A 189 3.23 -7.54 25.62
CA LEU A 189 3.54 -8.82 24.97
C LEU A 189 4.99 -8.87 24.46
N PHE A 190 5.49 -7.77 23.90
CA PHE A 190 6.88 -7.67 23.42
C PHE A 190 7.93 -7.73 24.53
N ILE A 191 7.57 -7.39 25.77
CA ILE A 191 8.46 -7.43 26.94
C ILE A 191 8.37 -8.78 27.67
N ILE A 192 7.16 -9.33 27.82
CA ILE A 192 6.91 -10.55 28.60
C ILE A 192 7.44 -11.81 27.88
N VAL A 193 7.27 -11.89 26.55
CA VAL A 193 7.67 -13.05 25.75
C VAL A 193 9.19 -13.34 25.81
N PRO A 194 10.10 -12.36 25.61
CA PRO A 194 11.53 -12.63 25.69
C PRO A 194 11.99 -13.01 27.10
N ILE A 195 11.38 -12.45 28.16
CA ILE A 195 11.69 -12.80 29.54
C ILE A 195 11.36 -14.28 29.83
N LEU A 196 10.19 -14.75 29.37
CA LEU A 196 9.80 -16.16 29.51
C LEU A 196 10.77 -17.12 28.79
N ILE A 197 11.23 -16.75 27.59
CA ILE A 197 12.18 -17.57 26.82
C ILE A 197 13.53 -17.69 27.55
N VAL A 198 14.03 -16.61 28.17
CA VAL A 198 15.28 -16.62 28.94
C VAL A 198 15.15 -17.51 30.19
N VAL A 199 14.01 -17.46 30.88
CA VAL A 199 13.77 -18.30 32.06
C VAL A 199 13.70 -19.78 31.70
N ILE A 200 12.96 -20.14 30.63
CA ILE A 200 12.83 -21.54 30.18
C ILE A 200 14.19 -22.08 29.73
N THR A 201 14.95 -21.33 28.94
CA THR A 201 16.28 -21.75 28.49
C THR A 201 17.26 -21.90 29.65
N GLY A 202 17.23 -21.01 30.64
CA GLY A 202 18.03 -21.13 31.86
C GLY A 202 17.72 -22.41 32.66
N ILE A 203 16.44 -22.74 32.84
CA ILE A 203 16.00 -23.95 33.54
C ILE A 203 16.48 -25.22 32.79
N VAL A 204 16.33 -25.25 31.45
CA VAL A 204 16.77 -26.39 30.63
C VAL A 204 18.28 -26.60 30.75
N VAL A 205 19.09 -25.53 30.72
CA VAL A 205 20.55 -25.62 30.90
C VAL A 205 20.93 -26.15 32.28
N LEU A 206 20.22 -25.73 33.33
CA LEU A 206 20.45 -26.23 34.69
C LEU A 206 20.11 -27.72 34.83
N ILE A 207 19.01 -28.16 34.22
CA ILE A 207 18.62 -29.59 34.20
C ILE A 207 19.66 -30.42 33.46
N ILE A 208 20.15 -29.97 32.31
CA ILE A 208 21.19 -30.65 31.54
C ILE A 208 22.49 -30.74 32.33
N LYS A 209 22.91 -29.67 33.02
CA LYS A 209 24.10 -29.67 33.89
C LYS A 209 23.95 -30.64 35.07
N LYS A 210 22.80 -30.70 35.73
CA LYS A 210 22.54 -31.69 36.80
C LYS A 210 22.57 -33.13 36.27
N LYS A 211 21.99 -33.39 35.09
CA LYS A 211 21.99 -34.73 34.47
C LYS A 211 23.37 -35.19 34.00
N LYS A 212 24.25 -34.27 33.60
CA LYS A 212 25.66 -34.58 33.30
C LYS A 212 26.49 -34.88 34.57
N ARG A 213 26.22 -34.21 35.69
CA ARG A 213 26.91 -34.47 36.97
C ARG A 213 26.42 -35.75 37.66
N GLY A 214 25.17 -36.15 37.48
CA GLY A 214 24.62 -37.41 38.02
C GLY A 214 24.95 -38.67 37.21
N LYS A 215 25.68 -38.56 36.09
CA LYS A 215 26.19 -39.71 35.30
C LYS A 215 27.70 -39.96 35.52
N VAL A 216 28.33 -39.23 36.45
CA VAL A 216 29.69 -39.48 36.91
C VAL A 216 29.60 -39.84 38.39
N LEU A 217 29.09 -41.03 38.65
CA LEU A 217 29.27 -41.84 39.86
C LEU A 217 28.92 -43.28 39.48
#